data_AF-A0A2G9UXX4-F1
#
_entry.id   AF-A0A2G9UXX4-F1
#
_cell.length_a   1.000
_cell.length_b   1.000
_cell.length_c   1.000
_cell.angle_alpha   90.00
_cell.angle_beta   90.00
_cell.angle_gamma   90.00
#
_symmetry.space_group_name_H-M   'P 1'
#
loop_
_entity.id
_entity.type
_entity.pdbx_description
1 polymer ?
#
loop_
_entity_poly.entity_id
_entity_poly.type
_entity_poly.pdbx_seq_one_letter_code
_entity_poly.pdbx_strand_id
1 'polypeptide(L)'
;YGTPDAFTLPFWSSDAHRRRAATEKSDIESWFYTIADLFVPSIVTWKGELNEPEVEKSKANFWAEFQPHMAQSPPALLAIAETFHAADDKVDVARLKKFVRTGLEQSLSSSKK
;
A
#
# COMPACT_ATOMS: atom_id res chain seq x y z
N TYR A 1 18.62 -15.73 3.30
CA TYR A 1 18.28 -14.33 2.98
C TYR A 1 18.05 -13.59 4.28
N GLY A 2 18.68 -12.43 4.48
CA GLY A 2 18.52 -11.63 5.70
C GLY A 2 17.25 -10.78 5.71
N THR A 3 16.99 -10.11 6.83
CA THR A 3 16.06 -8.98 6.93
C THR A 3 16.57 -7.83 6.06
N PRO A 4 15.72 -7.14 5.28
CA PRO A 4 16.11 -6.00 4.47
C PRO A 4 16.61 -4.84 5.31
N ASP A 5 17.25 -3.89 4.64
CA ASP A 5 17.55 -2.60 5.26
C ASP A 5 16.28 -1.81 5.62
N ALA A 6 16.49 -0.78 6.44
CA ALA A 6 15.46 0.12 6.93
C ALA A 6 14.67 0.86 5.83
N PHE A 7 15.21 0.96 4.62
CA PHE A 7 14.55 1.63 3.50
C PHE A 7 13.68 0.68 2.68
N THR A 8 13.89 -0.62 2.81
CA THR A 8 13.15 -1.65 2.06
C THR A 8 12.07 -2.32 2.92
N LEU A 9 12.38 -2.62 4.18
CA LEU A 9 11.51 -3.37 5.08
C LEU A 9 10.09 -2.77 5.22
N PRO A 10 9.91 -1.43 5.33
CA PRO A 10 8.58 -0.84 5.42
C PRO A 10 7.69 -1.12 4.20
N PHE A 11 8.29 -1.21 3.01
CA PHE A 11 7.57 -1.33 1.75
C PHE A 11 7.43 -2.78 1.27
N TRP A 12 8.00 -3.75 1.96
CA TRP A 12 7.75 -5.16 1.66
C TRP A 12 6.28 -5.54 1.79
N SER A 13 5.81 -6.41 0.91
CA SER A 13 4.50 -7.04 1.05
C SER A 13 4.42 -7.98 2.25
N SER A 14 3.21 -8.32 2.64
CA SER A 14 2.96 -9.30 3.71
C SER A 14 3.53 -10.68 3.34
N ASP A 15 3.47 -11.05 2.06
CA ASP A 15 4.01 -12.31 1.56
C ASP A 15 5.55 -12.34 1.54
N ALA A 16 6.21 -11.19 1.38
CA ALA A 16 7.67 -11.10 1.41
C ALA A 16 8.25 -11.45 2.80
N HIS A 17 7.59 -11.02 3.88
CA HIS A 17 7.97 -11.40 5.26
C HIS A 17 7.93 -12.92 5.46
N ARG A 18 6.96 -13.59 4.83
CA ARG A 18 6.77 -15.06 4.86
C ARG A 18 7.63 -15.80 3.85
N ARG A 19 8.51 -15.10 3.13
CA ARG A 19 9.41 -15.66 2.11
C ARG A 19 8.67 -16.45 1.03
N ARG A 20 7.44 -16.04 0.71
CA ARG A 20 6.68 -16.61 -0.42
C ARG A 20 7.22 -16.09 -1.75
N ALA A 21 6.93 -16.83 -2.82
CA ALA A 21 7.26 -16.37 -4.16
C ALA A 21 6.54 -15.04 -4.45
N ALA A 22 7.25 -14.10 -5.08
CA ALA A 22 6.66 -12.84 -5.48
C ALA A 22 5.53 -13.08 -6.49
N THR A 23 4.43 -12.39 -6.26
CA THR A 23 3.23 -12.38 -7.11
C THR A 23 2.88 -10.94 -7.47
N GLU A 24 2.05 -10.77 -8.51
CA GLU A 24 1.51 -9.45 -8.89
C GLU A 24 0.80 -8.77 -7.71
N LYS A 25 0.06 -9.53 -6.89
CA LYS A 25 -0.58 -9.02 -5.67
C LYS A 25 0.47 -8.51 -4.67
N SER A 26 1.53 -9.27 -4.44
CA SER A 26 2.61 -8.88 -3.53
C SER A 26 3.36 -7.63 -4.02
N ASP A 27 3.55 -7.48 -5.33
CA ASP A 27 4.14 -6.27 -5.89
C ASP A 27 3.21 -5.08 -5.65
N ILE A 28 1.92 -5.22 -5.97
CA ILE A 28 0.92 -4.15 -5.79
C ILE A 28 0.81 -3.69 -4.34
N GLU A 29 0.89 -4.60 -3.37
CA GLU A 29 0.93 -4.23 -1.94
C GLU A 29 2.14 -3.34 -1.62
N SER A 30 3.30 -3.70 -2.16
CA SER A 30 4.55 -2.94 -1.98
C SER A 30 4.46 -1.55 -2.61
N TRP A 31 3.88 -1.46 -3.81
CA TRP A 31 3.58 -0.20 -4.48
C TRP A 31 2.55 0.63 -3.72
N PHE A 32 1.53 0.00 -3.14
CA PHE A 32 0.54 0.69 -2.31
C PHE A 32 1.21 1.37 -1.12
N TYR A 33 2.07 0.69 -0.38
CA TYR A 33 2.80 1.32 0.73
C TYR A 33 3.68 2.48 0.28
N THR A 34 4.33 2.34 -0.88
CA THR A 34 5.16 3.41 -1.45
C THR A 34 4.32 4.64 -1.78
N ILE A 35 3.18 4.47 -2.44
CA ILE A 35 2.27 5.56 -2.79
C ILE A 35 1.64 6.16 -1.54
N ALA A 36 1.19 5.33 -0.60
CA ALA A 36 0.62 5.77 0.67
C ALA A 36 1.61 6.63 1.45
N ASP A 37 2.88 6.22 1.54
CA ASP A 37 3.91 7.02 2.19
C ASP A 37 4.16 8.38 1.52
N LEU A 38 4.07 8.46 0.19
CA LEU A 38 4.24 9.71 -0.54
C LEU A 38 3.08 10.70 -0.34
N PHE A 39 1.84 10.21 -0.29
CA PHE A 39 0.65 11.06 -0.24
C PHE A 39 0.10 11.28 1.17
N VAL A 40 0.15 10.24 2.01
CA VAL A 40 -0.42 10.23 3.37
C VAL A 40 0.54 9.41 4.28
N PRO A 41 1.71 9.97 4.64
CA PRO A 41 2.74 9.24 5.39
C PRO A 41 2.25 8.57 6.68
N SER A 42 1.20 9.12 7.30
CA SER A 42 0.59 8.58 8.52
C SER A 42 -0.05 7.19 8.34
N ILE A 43 -0.27 6.71 7.11
CA ILE A 43 -0.75 5.35 6.84
C ILE A 43 0.34 4.31 7.16
N VAL A 44 1.59 4.60 6.82
CA VAL A 44 2.72 3.66 6.97
C VAL A 44 3.34 3.81 8.36
N THR A 45 2.56 3.48 9.39
CA THR A 45 2.93 3.69 10.81
C THR A 45 4.17 2.92 11.25
N TRP A 46 4.54 1.87 10.53
CA TRP A 46 5.70 1.01 10.78
C TRP A 46 6.99 1.47 10.06
N LYS A 47 7.00 2.62 9.39
CA LYS A 47 8.15 3.06 8.57
C LYS A 47 9.48 3.18 9.32
N GLY A 48 9.44 3.44 10.63
CA GLY A 48 10.61 3.53 11.49
C GLY A 48 10.99 2.23 12.21
N GLU A 49 10.23 1.15 12.02
CA GLU A 49 10.46 -0.12 12.70
C GLU A 49 11.48 -0.97 11.93
N LEU A 50 12.45 -1.52 12.66
CA LEU A 50 13.53 -2.36 12.12
C LEU A 50 13.31 -3.85 12.44
N ASN A 51 12.37 -4.16 13.31
CA ASN A 51 11.96 -5.51 13.65
C ASN A 51 10.97 -6.05 12.62
N GLU A 52 11.43 -6.97 11.75
CA GLU A 52 10.61 -7.59 10.69
C GLU A 52 9.28 -8.19 11.20
N PRO A 53 9.26 -9.00 12.28
CA PRO A 53 8.01 -9.47 12.88
C PRO A 53 7.01 -8.38 13.29
N GLU A 54 7.48 -7.29 13.92
CA GLU A 54 6.58 -6.19 14.29
C GLU A 54 6.06 -5.44 13.06
N VAL A 55 6.89 -5.27 12.01
CA VAL A 55 6.43 -4.71 10.72
C VAL A 55 5.35 -5.57 10.08
N GLU A 56 5.52 -6.90 10.05
CA GLU A 56 4.48 -7.83 9.54
C GLU A 56 3.18 -7.68 10.33
N LYS A 57 3.27 -7.65 11.66
CA LYS A 57 2.12 -7.50 12.55
C LYS A 57 1.40 -6.16 12.34
N SER A 58 2.13 -5.06 12.21
CA SER A 58 1.54 -3.74 11.93
C SER A 58 0.79 -3.71 10.60
N LYS A 59 1.34 -4.36 9.56
CA LYS A 59 0.66 -4.51 8.25
C LYS A 59 -0.61 -5.34 8.35
N ALA A 60 -0.56 -6.45 9.08
CA ALA A 60 -1.73 -7.29 9.33
C ALA A 60 -2.85 -6.52 10.05
N ASN A 61 -2.50 -5.76 11.09
CA ASN A 61 -3.44 -4.92 11.83
C ASN A 61 -4.04 -3.82 10.94
N PHE A 62 -3.20 -3.14 10.14
CA PHE A 62 -3.66 -2.15 9.18
C PHE A 62 -4.70 -2.74 8.22
N TRP A 63 -4.42 -3.89 7.60
CA TRP A 63 -5.36 -4.49 6.66
C TRP A 63 -6.63 -5.05 7.30
N ALA A 64 -6.59 -5.45 8.57
CA ALA A 64 -7.78 -5.85 9.31
C ALA A 64 -8.78 -4.69 9.50
N GLU A 65 -8.28 -3.46 9.63
CA GLU A 65 -9.09 -2.26 9.92
C GLU A 65 -8.68 -1.05 9.04
N PHE A 66 -8.45 -1.28 7.74
CA PHE A 66 -7.82 -0.25 6.89
C PHE A 66 -8.69 1.00 6.67
N GLN A 67 -10.03 0.84 6.68
CA GLN A 67 -10.96 1.94 6.40
C GLN A 67 -10.81 3.12 7.37
N PRO A 68 -10.87 2.92 8.70
CA PRO A 68 -10.57 3.98 9.67
C PRO A 68 -9.21 4.66 9.45
N HIS A 69 -8.17 3.89 9.15
CA HIS A 69 -6.82 4.41 8.92
C HIS A 69 -6.69 5.26 7.65
N MET A 70 -7.63 5.12 6.72
CA MET A 70 -7.65 5.81 5.43
C MET A 70 -8.76 6.86 5.32
N ALA A 71 -9.45 7.21 6.41
CA ALA A 71 -10.59 8.11 6.38
C ALA A 71 -10.30 9.51 5.79
N GLN A 72 -9.04 9.96 5.88
CA GLN A 72 -8.59 11.26 5.33
C GLN A 72 -7.84 11.12 4.00
N SER A 73 -7.75 9.90 3.45
CA SER A 73 -7.03 9.64 2.22
C SER A 73 -7.78 10.18 1.00
N PRO A 74 -7.07 10.57 -0.08
CA PRO A 74 -7.69 10.87 -1.35
C PRO A 74 -8.59 9.72 -1.83
N PRO A 75 -9.77 10.00 -2.42
CA PRO A 75 -10.70 8.95 -2.85
C PRO A 75 -10.07 7.90 -3.78
N ALA A 76 -9.14 8.32 -4.64
CA ALA A 76 -8.41 7.41 -5.52
C ALA A 76 -7.52 6.41 -4.74
N LEU A 77 -6.87 6.86 -3.66
CA LEU A 77 -6.04 5.99 -2.83
C LEU A 77 -6.88 5.00 -2.02
N LEU A 78 -8.04 5.45 -1.51
CA LEU A 78 -9.02 4.58 -0.85
C LEU A 78 -9.55 3.51 -1.82
N ALA A 79 -9.94 3.89 -3.04
CA ALA A 79 -10.43 2.96 -4.05
C ALA A 79 -9.38 1.91 -4.46
N ILE A 80 -8.09 2.29 -4.48
CA ILE A 80 -6.97 1.36 -4.68
C ILE A 80 -6.91 0.35 -3.54
N ALA A 81 -6.96 0.81 -2.28
CA ALA A 81 -6.94 -0.07 -1.10
C ALA A 81 -8.12 -1.04 -1.08
N GLU A 82 -9.34 -0.57 -1.37
CA GLU A 82 -10.54 -1.41 -1.47
C GLU A 82 -10.41 -2.48 -2.57
N THR A 83 -9.88 -2.10 -3.73
CA THR A 83 -9.70 -3.03 -4.86
C THR A 83 -8.65 -4.09 -4.55
N PHE A 84 -7.57 -3.70 -3.89
CA PHE A 84 -6.55 -4.64 -3.42
C PHE A 84 -7.09 -5.58 -2.35
N HIS A 85 -7.80 -5.05 -1.34
CA HIS A 85 -8.30 -5.84 -0.22
C HIS A 85 -9.40 -6.82 -0.64
N ALA A 86 -10.23 -6.46 -1.63
CA ALA A 86 -11.23 -7.35 -2.21
C ALA A 86 -10.63 -8.43 -3.13
N ALA A 87 -9.38 -8.30 -3.55
CA ALA A 87 -8.72 -9.27 -4.41
C ALA A 87 -8.24 -10.48 -3.59
N ASP A 88 -8.61 -11.68 -4.03
CA ASP A 88 -8.15 -12.93 -3.41
C ASP A 88 -6.71 -13.25 -3.88
N ASP A 89 -6.55 -13.86 -5.06
CA ASP A 89 -5.23 -14.12 -5.66
C ASP A 89 -4.88 -13.19 -6.82
N LYS A 90 -5.87 -12.79 -7.62
CA LYS A 90 -5.67 -11.94 -8.80
C LYS A 90 -6.22 -10.54 -8.56
N VAL A 91 -5.36 -9.55 -8.72
CA VAL A 91 -5.74 -8.15 -8.58
C VAL A 91 -6.20 -7.60 -9.93
N ASP A 92 -7.26 -6.79 -9.94
CA ASP A 92 -7.72 -6.11 -11.14
C ASP A 92 -6.82 -4.91 -11.47
N VAL A 93 -5.69 -5.21 -12.11
CA VAL A 93 -4.67 -4.21 -12.48
C VAL A 93 -5.22 -3.15 -13.45
N ALA A 94 -6.14 -3.52 -14.33
CA ALA A 94 -6.75 -2.57 -15.25
C ALA A 94 -7.54 -1.50 -14.49
N ARG A 95 -8.32 -1.93 -13.49
CA ARG A 95 -9.06 -1.05 -12.59
C ARG A 95 -8.13 -0.20 -11.72
N LEU A 96 -7.08 -0.78 -11.15
CA LEU A 96 -6.08 -0.01 -10.39
C LEU A 96 -5.41 1.08 -11.24
N LYS A 97 -5.00 0.77 -12.47
CA LYS A 97 -4.44 1.74 -13.41
C LYS A 97 -5.39 2.90 -13.68
N LYS A 98 -6.70 2.61 -13.80
CA LYS A 98 -7.72 3.65 -13.96
C LYS A 98 -7.77 4.58 -12.76
N PHE A 99 -7.76 4.05 -11.53
CA PHE A 99 -7.76 4.88 -10.32
C PHE A 99 -6.50 5.75 -10.19
N VAL A 100 -5.32 5.18 -10.44
CA VAL A 100 -4.06 5.96 -10.42
C VAL A 100 -4.13 7.10 -11.45
N ARG A 101 -4.54 6.82 -12.68
CA ARG A 101 -4.65 7.84 -13.73
C ARG A 101 -5.63 8.94 -13.35
N THR A 102 -6.84 8.58 -12.94
CA THR A 102 -7.87 9.55 -12.55
C THR A 102 -7.40 10.40 -11.37
N GLY A 103 -6.73 9.82 -10.37
CA GLY A 103 -6.18 10.57 -9.24
C GLY A 103 -5.11 11.59 -9.66
N LEU A 104 -4.20 11.20 -10.56
CA LEU A 104 -3.17 12.12 -11.11
C LEU A 104 -3.80 13.25 -11.93
N GLU A 105 -4.76 12.95 -12.80
CA GLU A 105 -5.47 13.95 -13.61
C GLU A 105 -6.25 14.96 -12.75
N GLN A 106 -6.90 14.49 -11.68
CA GLN A 106 -7.59 15.34 -10.71
C GLN A 106 -6.63 16.25 -9.94
N SER A 107 -5.44 15.75 -9.61
CA SER A 107 -4.40 16.52 -8.93
C SER A 107 -3.86 17.64 -9.81
N LEU A 108 -3.67 17.38 -11.11
CA LEU A 108 -3.19 18.39 -12.07
C LEU A 108 -4.24 19.44 -12.43
N SER A 109 -5.53 19.06 -12.47
CA SER A 109 -6.62 19.98 -12.81
C SER A 109 -7.01 20.91 -11.65
N SER A 110 -6.82 20.48 -10.39
CA SER A 110 -7.04 21.33 -9.21
C SER A 110 -6.02 22.46 -9.05
N SER A 111 -4.87 22.38 -9.73
CA SER A 111 -3.81 23.41 -9.70
C SER A 111 -4.10 24.61 -10.63
N LYS A 112 -5.21 24.59 -11.39
CA LYS A 112 -5.60 25.66 -12.34
C LYS A 112 -6.66 26.63 -11.82
N LYS A 113 -6.85 26.74 -10.50
CA LYS A 113 -7.76 27.71 -9.88
C LYS A 113 -7.03 28.63 -8.91
#